data_AF-A0A3A8WLD1-F1
#
_entry.id   AF-A0A3A8WLD1-F1
#
_cell.length_a   1.000
_cell.length_b   1.000
_cell.length_c   1.000
_cell.angle_alpha   90.00
_cell.angle_beta   90.00
_cell.angle_gamma   90.00
#
_symmetry.space_group_name_H-M   'P 1'
#
loop_
_entity.id
_entity.type
_entity.pdbx_description
1 polymer ?
#
loop_
_entity_poly.entity_id
_entity_poly.type
_entity_poly.pdbx_seq_one_letter_code
_entity_poly.pdbx_strand_id
1 'polypeptide(L)'
;MRRGEVIALYWSDIDFEHSQISITKSTGIVNGKAYTKEPKNKNSIREISVPGHIMDLLRRYRIEYKTYRISIGAQWIEHLEGEYIFIQWNGLQMYPSTPYNVFKKIIHAYNETHEQKLPEITLHGLRHTSATLLISENADIRTVSN
;
A
#
# COMPACT_ATOMS: atom_id res chain seq x y z
N MET A 1 -0.35 6.77 5.16
CA MET A 1 0.57 5.65 5.53
C MET A 1 1.97 5.89 4.97
N ARG A 2 3.00 5.28 5.55
CA ARG A 2 4.38 5.26 5.01
C ARG A 2 4.54 4.09 4.04
N ARG A 3 5.46 4.22 3.07
CA ARG A 3 5.71 3.18 2.05
C ARG A 3 6.01 1.80 2.63
N GLY A 4 6.85 1.75 3.66
CA GLY A 4 7.19 0.49 4.33
C GLY A 4 6.01 -0.15 5.05
N GLU A 5 5.09 0.66 5.61
CA GLU A 5 3.86 0.18 6.24
C GLU A 5 2.94 -0.46 5.20
N VAL A 6 2.75 0.22 4.05
CA VAL A 6 1.91 -0.29 2.94
C VAL A 6 2.43 -1.62 2.40
N ILE A 7 3.74 -1.72 2.15
CA ILE A 7 4.37 -2.93 1.61
C ILE A 7 4.36 -4.08 2.61
N ALA A 8 4.28 -3.78 3.91
CA ALA A 8 4.20 -4.79 4.95
C ALA A 8 2.79 -5.38 5.14
N LEU A 9 1.75 -4.79 4.55
CA LEU A 9 0.36 -5.21 4.81
C LEU A 9 0.08 -6.64 4.36
N TYR A 10 -0.56 -7.37 5.27
CA TYR A 10 -1.23 -8.63 5.00
C TYR A 10 -2.72 -8.42 4.77
N TRP A 11 -3.36 -9.37 4.08
CA TRP A 11 -4.82 -9.41 3.98
C TRP A 11 -5.50 -9.48 5.35
N SER A 12 -4.85 -10.05 6.36
CA SER A 12 -5.33 -10.12 7.74
C SER A 12 -5.27 -8.78 8.49
N ASP A 13 -4.55 -7.78 7.97
CA ASP A 13 -4.52 -6.44 8.56
C ASP A 13 -5.71 -5.57 8.11
N ILE A 14 -6.58 -6.09 7.22
CA ILE A 14 -7.73 -5.36 6.68
C ILE A 14 -9.01 -5.85 7.36
N ASP A 15 -9.62 -4.96 8.15
CA ASP A 15 -10.95 -5.17 8.70
C ASP A 15 -12.00 -4.59 7.74
N PHE A 16 -12.60 -5.48 6.96
CA PHE A 16 -13.64 -5.12 6.00
C PHE A 16 -14.99 -4.82 6.64
N GLU A 17 -15.23 -5.23 7.88
CA GLU A 17 -16.49 -5.00 8.60
C GLU A 17 -16.50 -3.58 9.17
N HIS A 18 -15.42 -3.21 9.87
CA HIS A 18 -15.27 -1.90 10.49
C HIS A 18 -14.64 -0.86 9.55
N SER A 19 -14.25 -1.26 8.34
CA SER A 19 -13.55 -0.41 7.35
C SER A 19 -12.27 0.20 7.92
N GLN A 20 -11.42 -0.64 8.49
CA GLN A 20 -10.16 -0.25 9.11
C GLN A 20 -8.96 -1.03 8.57
N ILE A 21 -7.77 -0.42 8.65
CA ILE A 21 -6.50 -1.08 8.36
C ILE A 21 -5.59 -0.96 9.59
N SER A 22 -5.12 -2.10 10.09
CA SER A 22 -4.21 -2.18 11.22
C SER A 22 -2.76 -2.05 10.76
N ILE A 23 -2.11 -0.96 11.15
CA ILE A 23 -0.70 -0.72 10.86
C ILE A 23 0.15 -1.24 12.01
N THR A 24 0.60 -2.48 11.91
CA THR A 24 1.33 -3.19 12.99
C THR A 24 2.80 -3.43 12.64
N LYS A 25 3.20 -3.23 11.39
CA LYS A 25 4.53 -3.60 10.86
C LYS A 25 4.97 -2.66 9.74
N SER A 26 6.27 -2.65 9.47
CA SER A 26 6.84 -1.90 8.35
C SER A 26 8.03 -2.65 7.75
N THR A 27 8.11 -2.62 6.42
CA THR A 27 9.21 -3.21 5.66
C THR A 27 10.27 -2.17 5.33
N GLY A 28 11.52 -2.52 5.61
CA GLY A 28 12.72 -1.78 5.20
C GLY A 28 13.58 -2.58 4.25
N ILE A 29 14.73 -2.02 3.88
CA ILE A 29 15.77 -2.73 3.12
C ILE A 29 17.02 -2.78 3.99
N VAL A 30 17.57 -3.98 4.16
CA VAL A 30 18.85 -4.24 4.85
C VAL A 30 19.68 -5.12 3.94
N ASN A 31 20.90 -4.70 3.60
CA ASN A 31 21.81 -5.43 2.71
C ASN A 31 21.16 -5.85 1.38
N GLY A 32 20.34 -4.96 0.78
CA GLY A 32 19.64 -5.20 -0.48
C GLY A 32 18.41 -6.10 -0.39
N LYS A 33 18.10 -6.68 0.78
CA LYS A 33 16.93 -7.53 0.98
C LYS A 33 15.81 -6.78 1.70
N ALA A 34 14.57 -7.01 1.28
CA ALA A 34 13.40 -6.54 2.00
C ALA A 34 13.30 -7.28 3.33
N TYR A 35 13.08 -6.54 4.42
CA TYR A 35 12.91 -7.09 5.75
C TYR A 35 11.72 -6.43 6.44
N THR A 36 10.72 -7.23 6.78
CA THR A 36 9.54 -6.81 7.54
C THR A 36 9.86 -6.91 9.02
N LYS A 37 9.56 -5.84 9.76
CA LYS A 37 9.70 -5.82 11.21
C LYS A 37 8.51 -5.14 11.86
N GLU A 38 8.21 -5.59 13.06
CA GLU A 38 7.38 -4.83 13.97
C GLU A 38 8.07 -3.49 14.33
N PRO A 39 7.31 -2.42 14.54
CA PRO A 39 7.87 -1.16 14.97
C PRO A 39 8.50 -1.32 16.34
N LYS A 40 9.67 -0.69 16.53
CA LYS A 40 10.39 -0.70 17.81
C LYS A 40 9.58 -0.09 18.98
N ASN A 41 8.58 0.74 18.68
CA ASN A 41 7.77 1.45 19.65
C ASN A 41 6.29 1.10 19.47
N LYS A 42 5.61 0.72 20.55
CA LYS A 42 4.16 0.41 20.57
C LYS A 42 3.30 1.55 20.01
N ASN A 43 3.70 2.81 20.21
CA ASN A 43 3.00 3.99 19.70
C ASN A 43 2.94 4.09 18.17
N SER A 44 3.72 3.29 17.42
CA SER A 44 3.63 3.26 15.96
C SER A 44 2.53 2.33 15.45
N ILE A 45 1.99 1.48 16.32
CA ILE A 45 0.86 0.60 16.03
C ILE A 45 -0.42 1.43 16.09
N ARG A 46 -1.19 1.42 15.01
CA ARG A 46 -2.42 2.21 14.92
C ARG A 46 -3.39 1.60 13.91
N GLU A 47 -4.66 1.88 14.10
CA GLU A 47 -5.71 1.59 13.13
C GLU A 47 -6.06 2.87 12.37
N ILE A 48 -6.30 2.74 11.08
CA ILE A 48 -6.77 3.84 10.26
C ILE A 48 -8.13 3.49 9.66
N SER A 49 -9.11 4.38 9.80
CA SER A 49 -10.37 4.28 9.07
C SER A 49 -10.13 4.60 7.60
N VAL A 50 -10.75 3.81 6.73
CA VAL A 50 -10.60 3.95 5.29
C VAL A 50 -11.98 4.09 4.65
N PRO A 51 -12.16 4.98 3.67
CA PRO A 51 -13.45 5.15 2.99
C PRO A 51 -13.98 3.84 2.38
N GLY A 52 -15.30 3.63 2.42
CA GLY A 52 -15.95 2.40 1.96
C GLY A 52 -15.63 2.02 0.50
N HIS A 53 -15.50 3.01 -0.39
CA HIS A 53 -15.14 2.76 -1.80
C HIS A 53 -13.75 2.12 -1.97
N ILE A 54 -12.81 2.38 -1.05
CA ILE A 54 -11.50 1.71 -1.04
C ILE A 54 -11.64 0.28 -0.51
N MET A 55 -12.52 0.03 0.45
CA MET A 55 -12.82 -1.33 0.90
C MET A 55 -13.44 -2.16 -0.23
N ASP A 56 -14.33 -1.58 -1.04
CA ASP A 56 -14.88 -2.24 -2.23
C ASP A 56 -13.81 -2.52 -3.29
N LEU A 57 -12.86 -1.60 -3.48
CA LEU A 57 -11.69 -1.83 -4.33
C LEU A 57 -10.83 -3.00 -3.79
N LEU A 58 -10.55 -3.02 -2.49
CA LEU A 58 -9.78 -4.10 -1.86
C LEU A 58 -10.49 -5.45 -1.93
N ARG A 59 -11.82 -5.50 -1.81
CA ARG A 59 -12.60 -6.74 -1.98
C ARG A 59 -12.45 -7.30 -3.40
N ARG A 60 -12.61 -6.45 -4.43
CA ARG A 60 -12.41 -6.85 -5.83
C ARG A 60 -10.97 -7.33 -6.07
N TYR A 61 -10.00 -6.56 -5.58
CA TYR A 61 -8.59 -6.93 -5.70
C TYR A 61 -8.28 -8.26 -4.98
N ARG A 62 -8.93 -8.56 -3.84
CA ARG A 62 -8.75 -9.85 -3.14
C ARG A 62 -9.25 -11.03 -3.95
N ILE A 63 -10.32 -10.85 -4.72
CA ILE A 63 -10.83 -11.88 -5.64
C ILE A 63 -9.81 -12.10 -6.77
N GLU A 64 -9.34 -11.03 -7.41
CA GLU A 64 -8.30 -11.08 -8.45
C GLU A 64 -7.02 -11.74 -7.94
N TYR A 65 -6.57 -11.38 -6.73
CA TYR A 65 -5.42 -11.96 -6.06
C TYR A 65 -5.55 -13.48 -5.91
N LYS A 66 -6.69 -13.97 -5.43
CA LYS A 66 -6.93 -15.41 -5.24
C LYS A 66 -6.94 -16.15 -6.58
N THR A 67 -7.63 -15.59 -7.58
CA THR A 67 -7.64 -16.13 -8.95
C THR A 67 -6.22 -16.19 -9.52
N TYR A 68 -5.44 -15.12 -9.32
CA TYR A 68 -4.05 -15.06 -9.76
C TYR A 68 -3.18 -16.11 -9.07
N ARG A 69 -3.27 -16.25 -7.74
CA ARG A 69 -2.58 -17.29 -6.97
C ARG A 69 -2.86 -18.68 -7.53
N ILE A 70 -4.14 -19.00 -7.80
CA ILE A 70 -4.53 -20.28 -8.40
C ILE A 70 -3.91 -20.45 -9.79
N SER A 71 -3.91 -19.40 -10.61
CA SER A 71 -3.34 -19.44 -11.97
C SER A 71 -1.83 -19.67 -12.01
N ILE A 72 -1.10 -19.18 -11.00
CA ILE A 72 0.35 -19.39 -10.85
C ILE A 72 0.66 -20.81 -10.35
N GLY A 73 -0.24 -21.39 -9.55
CA GLY A 73 -0.16 -22.78 -9.12
C GLY A 73 1.13 -23.07 -8.33
N ALA A 74 1.88 -24.09 -8.75
CA ALA A 74 3.06 -24.58 -8.03
C ALA A 74 4.22 -23.57 -7.95
N GLN A 75 4.22 -22.51 -8.75
CA GLN A 75 5.23 -21.45 -8.69
C GLN A 75 4.95 -20.42 -7.58
N TRP A 76 3.77 -20.48 -6.97
CA TRP A 76 3.41 -19.61 -5.87
C TRP A 76 4.17 -20.00 -4.60
N ILE A 77 4.79 -19.01 -3.95
CA ILE A 77 5.57 -19.22 -2.74
C ILE A 77 4.75 -18.76 -1.54
N GLU A 78 4.33 -19.72 -0.72
CA GLU A 78 3.63 -19.45 0.54
C GLU A 78 4.54 -18.77 1.56
N HIS A 79 3.99 -17.81 2.29
CA HIS A 79 4.68 -17.14 3.38
C HIS A 79 4.04 -17.53 4.71
N LEU A 80 4.85 -18.05 5.63
CA LEU A 80 4.36 -18.67 6.88
C LEU A 80 3.62 -17.69 7.80
N GLU A 81 3.98 -16.41 7.78
CA GLU A 81 3.41 -15.40 8.68
C GLU A 81 2.11 -14.78 8.15
N GLY A 82 1.78 -14.96 6.87
CA GLY A 82 0.60 -14.34 6.26
C GLY A 82 0.75 -13.99 4.79
N GLU A 83 -0.36 -13.58 4.17
CA GLU A 83 -0.46 -13.26 2.75
C GLU A 83 -0.29 -11.76 2.51
N TYR A 84 0.84 -11.35 1.91
CA TYR A 84 1.07 -9.96 1.51
C TYR A 84 0.04 -9.49 0.48
N ILE A 85 -0.40 -8.23 0.61
CA ILE A 85 -1.26 -7.56 -0.38
C ILE A 85 -0.42 -7.10 -1.59
N PHE A 86 0.79 -6.60 -1.31
CA PHE A 86 1.73 -6.14 -2.33
C PHE A 86 2.75 -7.24 -2.60
N ILE A 87 2.54 -7.94 -3.71
CA ILE A 87 3.30 -9.13 -4.08
C ILE A 87 4.06 -8.96 -5.39
N GLN A 88 5.10 -9.77 -5.55
CA GLN A 88 5.71 -10.11 -6.83
C GLN A 88 4.84 -11.15 -7.55
N TRP A 89 5.21 -11.49 -8.78
CA TRP A 89 4.47 -12.43 -9.62
C TRP A 89 4.30 -13.83 -8.98
N ASN A 90 5.18 -14.21 -8.05
CA ASN A 90 5.17 -15.51 -7.37
C ASN A 90 4.62 -15.45 -5.93
N GLY A 91 3.96 -14.36 -5.53
CA GLY A 91 3.38 -14.21 -4.20
C GLY A 91 4.34 -13.72 -3.11
N LEU A 92 5.65 -13.65 -3.39
CA LEU A 92 6.61 -13.06 -2.46
C LEU A 92 6.35 -11.57 -2.25
N GLN A 93 6.76 -11.04 -1.11
CA GLN A 93 6.64 -9.62 -0.81
C GLN A 93 7.29 -8.75 -1.90
N MET A 94 6.57 -7.72 -2.34
CA MET A 94 7.09 -6.71 -3.24
C MET A 94 8.21 -5.87 -2.57
N TYR A 95 9.26 -5.53 -3.31
CA TYR A 95 10.30 -4.64 -2.80
C TYR A 95 9.75 -3.23 -2.53
N PRO A 96 10.19 -2.54 -1.46
CA PRO A 96 9.73 -1.19 -1.15
C PRO A 96 9.96 -0.15 -2.26
N SER A 97 10.93 -0.37 -3.14
CA SER A 97 11.20 0.51 -4.28
C SER A 97 10.23 0.32 -5.45
N THR A 98 9.58 -0.85 -5.56
CA THR A 98 8.77 -1.21 -6.73
C THR A 98 7.57 -0.28 -6.93
N PRO A 99 6.71 0.00 -5.93
CA PRO A 99 5.57 0.89 -6.15
C PRO A 99 6.00 2.27 -6.64
N TYR A 100 7.09 2.80 -6.09
CA TYR A 100 7.67 4.09 -6.48
C TYR A 100 8.10 4.10 -7.96
N ASN A 101 8.78 3.05 -8.40
CA ASN A 101 9.24 2.95 -9.77
C ASN A 101 8.08 2.75 -10.75
N VAL A 102 7.08 1.94 -10.39
CA VAL A 102 5.86 1.74 -11.19
C VAL A 102 5.09 3.05 -11.33
N PHE A 103 4.90 3.79 -10.24
CA PHE A 103 4.19 5.07 -10.27
C PHE A 103 4.86 6.10 -11.19
N LYS A 104 6.20 6.20 -11.15
CA LYS A 104 6.94 7.08 -12.07
C LYS A 104 6.78 6.64 -13.53
N LYS A 105 6.79 5.34 -13.81
CA LYS A 105 6.53 4.82 -15.17
C LYS A 105 5.12 5.19 -15.66
N ILE A 106 4.11 5.12 -14.78
CA ILE A 106 2.74 5.51 -15.13
C ILE A 106 2.67 7.00 -15.47
N ILE A 107 3.27 7.88 -14.66
CA ILE A 107 3.33 9.32 -14.95
C ILE A 107 4.01 9.57 -16.29
N HIS A 108 5.14 8.90 -16.55
CA HIS A 108 5.87 9.07 -17.80
C HIS A 108 5.04 8.64 -19.02
N ALA A 109 4.45 7.44 -18.98
CA ALA A 109 3.61 6.93 -20.06
C ALA A 109 2.37 7.81 -20.32
N TYR A 110 1.75 8.35 -19.26
CA TYR A 110 0.67 9.33 -19.40
C TYR A 110 1.18 10.61 -20.09
N ASN A 111 2.32 11.13 -19.63
CA ASN A 111 2.93 12.33 -20.17
C ASN A 111 3.41 12.15 -21.62
N GLU A 112 3.72 10.95 -22.09
CA GLU A 112 4.06 10.72 -23.50
C GLU A 112 2.85 10.93 -24.43
N THR A 113 1.64 10.65 -23.94
CA THR A 113 0.42 10.56 -24.77
C THR A 113 -0.54 11.73 -24.60
N HIS A 114 -0.33 12.60 -23.61
CA HIS A 114 -1.25 13.70 -23.27
C HIS A 114 -0.57 15.06 -23.41
N GLU A 115 -1.29 16.08 -23.90
CA GLU A 115 -0.78 17.45 -24.01
C GLU A 115 -0.60 18.09 -22.62
N GLN A 116 -1.58 17.92 -21.74
CA GLN A 116 -1.50 18.36 -20.35
C GLN A 116 -0.69 17.34 -19.53
N LYS A 117 0.55 17.71 -19.20
CA LYS A 117 1.46 16.84 -18.46
C LYS A 117 1.12 16.84 -16.97
N LEU A 118 1.18 15.66 -16.35
CA LEU A 118 1.22 15.50 -14.90
C LEU A 118 2.60 15.89 -14.36
N PRO A 119 2.66 16.49 -13.16
CA PRO A 119 3.92 16.81 -12.51
C PRO A 119 4.68 15.54 -12.11
N GLU A 120 6.01 15.59 -12.18
CA GLU A 120 6.88 14.51 -11.69
C GLU A 120 6.92 14.48 -10.16
N ILE A 121 5.89 13.88 -9.56
CA ILE A 121 5.81 13.69 -8.11
C ILE A 121 6.18 12.27 -7.69
N THR A 122 6.67 12.14 -6.47
CA THR A 122 6.92 10.83 -5.86
C THR A 122 5.63 10.28 -5.27
N LEU A 123 5.60 8.96 -5.03
CA LEU A 123 4.54 8.32 -4.23
C LEU A 123 4.45 8.91 -2.80
N HIS A 124 5.54 9.49 -2.28
CA HIS A 124 5.49 10.26 -1.04
C HIS A 124 4.77 11.60 -1.22
N GLY A 125 4.91 12.23 -2.38
CA GLY A 125 4.16 13.42 -2.78
C GLY A 125 2.65 13.22 -2.71
N LEU A 126 2.13 12.03 -3.07
CA LEU A 126 0.71 11.71 -2.92
C LEU A 126 0.21 11.78 -1.47
N ARG A 127 1.08 11.48 -0.48
CA ARG A 127 0.71 11.64 0.93
C ARG A 127 0.54 13.12 1.28
N HIS A 128 1.41 13.98 0.75
CA HIS A 128 1.28 15.43 0.92
C HIS A 128 0.05 15.95 0.20
N THR A 129 -0.21 15.52 -1.04
CA THR A 129 -1.44 15.86 -1.77
C THR A 129 -2.68 15.39 -1.03
N SER A 130 -2.71 14.16 -0.53
CA SER A 130 -3.84 13.65 0.27
C SER A 130 -4.05 14.46 1.55
N ALA A 131 -2.99 14.82 2.27
CA ALA A 131 -3.10 15.70 3.43
C ALA A 131 -3.61 17.10 3.03
N THR A 132 -3.08 17.70 1.97
CA THR A 132 -3.54 18.99 1.45
C THR A 132 -4.99 18.93 0.98
N LEU A 133 -5.40 17.85 0.31
CA LEU A 133 -6.78 17.66 -0.17
C LEU A 133 -7.75 17.56 1.01
N LEU A 134 -7.41 16.74 2.01
CA LEU A 134 -8.19 16.58 3.24
C LEU A 134 -8.29 17.89 4.05
N ILE A 135 -7.22 18.70 4.06
CA ILE A 135 -7.22 20.04 4.66
C ILE A 135 -8.07 21.01 3.83
N SER A 136 -8.01 20.93 2.49
CA SER A 136 -8.77 21.81 1.58
C SER A 136 -10.26 21.49 1.51
N GLU A 137 -10.65 20.25 1.79
CA GLU A 137 -12.06 19.83 1.86
C GLU A 137 -12.73 20.12 3.21
N ASN A 138 -12.09 20.93 4.08
CA ASN A 138 -12.68 21.39 5.34
C ASN A 138 -13.11 20.21 6.26
N ALA A 139 -12.38 19.10 6.21
CA ALA A 139 -12.53 18.03 7.18
C ALA A 139 -11.99 18.50 8.53
N ASP A 140 -12.88 18.58 9.51
CA ASP A 140 -12.67 19.06 10.87
C ASP A 140 -11.30 18.65 11.45
N ILE A 141 -10.63 19.63 12.06
CA ILE A 141 -9.18 19.79 12.28
C ILE A 141 -8.54 18.75 13.22
N ARG A 142 -9.28 17.70 13.61
CA ARG A 142 -8.88 16.74 14.66
C ARG A 142 -8.18 15.47 14.21
N THR A 143 -7.98 15.23 12.91
CA THR A 143 -7.41 13.94 12.44
C THR A 143 -6.04 14.05 11.76
N VAL A 144 -5.42 15.25 11.72
CA VAL A 144 -4.11 15.44 11.07
C VAL A 144 -2.99 15.64 12.11
N SER A 145 -2.94 14.76 13.11
CA SER A 145 -1.72 14.40 13.86
C SER A 145 -2.09 13.47 15.01
N ASN A 146 -1.88 12.17 14.79
CA ASN A 146 -1.31 11.22 15.76
C ASN A 146 -0.86 9.97 14.99
#